data_AF-A0A9D6PH69-F1
#
_entry.id   AF-A0A9D6PH69-F1
#
_cell.length_a   1.000
_cell.length_b   1.000
_cell.length_c   1.000
_cell.angle_alpha   90.00
_cell.angle_beta   90.00
_cell.angle_gamma   90.00
#
_symmetry.space_group_name_H-M   'P 1'
#
loop_
_entity.id
_entity.type
_entity.pdbx_description
1 polymer ?
#
loop_
_entity_poly.entity_id
_entity_poly.type
_entity_poly.pdbx_seq_one_letter_code
_entity_poly.pdbx_strand_id
1 'polypeptide(L)'
;MLFSPSKEYPRLRWAAFCLVFYGIPIFLSCWTFRQISEEKEIFLRNHIENRLEKVSSMLSGWTDTGNLMNKLLNAVSNRIFSESMSLKRSKKLLSSLEKKFPKIFEFTILDGEGNVNPDLSGGNRPQIVLKKFFQAWKAHNEGDSSLFRKNWSVFYSFLGPLAELERFRPDILREVSYSSNRTFVFCSSPQKNGMAIVHLNQISEWDSVSLSYIISKFNQKSKKIKAFLIDMERLEQLPPFFSGEAIFDQKEILDKLELSPSKFVYLGNYVWEQVLVSPTLRFIVAIKQVTDPQIQRKRLKLVLALTGLFGILSLLSWFVMIEKWRVFLSIRLKLIFLFLYTVGLPLSVMSMNARNYLTER
;
A
#
# COMPACT_ATOMS: atom_id res chain seq x y z
N MET A 1 -34.42 -60.29 -32.97
CA MET A 1 -33.50 -59.62 -33.92
C MET A 1 -32.39 -58.99 -33.12
N LEU A 2 -31.31 -59.74 -32.93
CA LEU A 2 -30.08 -59.24 -32.33
C LEU A 2 -29.37 -58.40 -33.39
N PHE A 3 -29.13 -57.12 -33.12
CA PHE A 3 -28.30 -56.27 -33.95
C PHE A 3 -26.95 -56.97 -34.15
N SER A 4 -26.73 -57.55 -35.34
CA SER A 4 -25.41 -58.02 -35.74
C SER A 4 -24.51 -56.78 -35.75
N PRO A 5 -23.47 -56.70 -34.90
CA PRO A 5 -22.65 -55.50 -34.79
C PRO A 5 -21.93 -55.31 -36.13
N SER A 6 -22.45 -54.39 -36.95
CA SER A 6 -21.94 -54.09 -38.28
C SER A 6 -20.42 -53.95 -38.24
N LYS A 7 -19.70 -54.75 -39.02
CA LYS A 7 -18.23 -54.67 -39.15
C LYS A 7 -17.79 -53.39 -39.88
N GLU A 8 -18.72 -52.51 -40.22
CA GLU A 8 -18.56 -51.54 -41.30
C GLU A 8 -17.78 -50.28 -40.93
N TYR A 9 -17.58 -49.96 -39.64
CA TYR A 9 -16.91 -48.71 -39.24
C TYR A 9 -15.91 -48.86 -38.07
N PRO A 10 -14.82 -49.64 -38.23
CA PRO A 10 -13.82 -49.83 -37.17
C PRO A 10 -13.14 -48.51 -36.76
N ARG A 11 -12.93 -47.59 -37.72
CA ARG A 11 -12.30 -46.28 -37.47
C ARG A 11 -13.18 -45.36 -36.61
N LEU A 12 -14.49 -45.31 -36.89
CA LEU A 12 -15.43 -44.50 -36.11
C LEU A 12 -15.53 -45.02 -34.67
N ARG A 13 -15.59 -46.34 -34.50
CA ARG A 13 -15.60 -46.98 -33.16
C ARG A 13 -14.33 -46.67 -32.39
N TRP A 14 -13.17 -46.74 -33.03
CA TRP A 14 -11.89 -46.36 -32.42
C TRP A 14 -11.84 -44.87 -32.03
N ALA A 15 -12.30 -43.98 -32.89
CA ALA A 15 -12.34 -42.54 -32.60
C ALA A 15 -13.25 -42.24 -31.40
N ALA A 16 -14.45 -42.84 -31.37
CA ALA A 16 -15.38 -42.73 -30.24
C ALA A 16 -14.77 -43.30 -28.95
N PHE A 17 -14.08 -44.44 -29.04
CA PHE A 17 -13.34 -45.03 -27.92
C PHE A 17 -12.27 -44.06 -27.39
N CYS A 18 -11.42 -43.51 -28.26
CA CYS A 18 -10.38 -42.57 -27.85
C CYS A 18 -10.96 -41.31 -27.20
N LEU A 19 -12.05 -40.78 -27.75
CA LEU A 19 -12.70 -39.59 -27.22
C LEU A 19 -13.28 -39.84 -25.82
N VAL A 20 -13.95 -40.98 -25.60
CA VAL A 20 -14.56 -41.31 -24.30
C VAL A 20 -13.49 -41.66 -23.27
N PHE A 21 -12.57 -42.57 -23.60
CA PHE A 21 -11.63 -43.13 -22.63
C PHE A 21 -10.37 -42.28 -22.40
N TYR A 22 -9.97 -41.44 -23.36
CA TYR A 22 -8.81 -40.56 -23.20
C TYR A 22 -9.20 -39.09 -23.26
N GLY A 23 -10.12 -38.72 -24.14
CA GLY A 23 -10.56 -37.33 -24.30
C GLY A 23 -11.23 -36.78 -23.05
N ILE A 24 -12.21 -37.48 -22.48
CA ILE A 24 -12.93 -37.02 -21.28
C ILE A 24 -11.98 -36.86 -20.06
N PRO A 25 -11.15 -37.85 -19.68
CA PRO A 25 -10.23 -37.68 -18.55
C PRO A 25 -9.22 -36.54 -18.73
N ILE A 26 -8.70 -36.37 -19.95
CA ILE A 26 -7.75 -35.30 -20.26
C ILE A 26 -8.45 -33.93 -20.21
N PHE A 27 -9.65 -33.84 -20.76
CA PHE A 27 -10.47 -32.63 -20.67
C PHE A 27 -10.76 -32.25 -19.22
N LEU A 28 -11.17 -33.21 -18.38
CA LEU A 28 -11.41 -32.99 -16.96
C LEU A 28 -10.15 -32.54 -16.22
N SER A 29 -8.98 -33.09 -16.58
CA SER A 29 -7.69 -32.69 -16.01
C SER A 29 -7.29 -31.26 -16.39
N CYS A 30 -7.51 -30.88 -17.66
CA CYS A 30 -7.32 -29.50 -18.14
C CYS A 30 -8.25 -28.53 -17.41
N TRP A 31 -9.53 -28.87 -17.29
CA TRP A 31 -10.54 -28.06 -16.62
C TRP A 31 -10.20 -27.87 -15.13
N THR A 32 -9.82 -28.95 -14.47
CA THR A 32 -9.34 -28.97 -13.09
C THR A 32 -8.17 -28.01 -12.85
N PHE A 33 -7.14 -28.12 -13.68
CA PHE A 33 -5.96 -27.29 -13.54
C PHE A 33 -6.28 -25.82 -13.80
N ARG A 34 -7.19 -25.54 -14.73
CA ARG A 34 -7.69 -24.20 -15.00
C ARG A 34 -8.38 -23.62 -13.77
N GLN A 35 -9.32 -24.33 -13.15
CA GLN A 35 -10.00 -23.88 -11.93
C GLN A 35 -9.01 -23.57 -10.80
N ILE A 36 -8.10 -24.49 -10.49
CA ILE A 36 -7.08 -24.28 -9.45
C ILE A 36 -6.18 -23.06 -9.76
N SER A 37 -5.90 -22.82 -11.04
CA SER A 37 -5.10 -21.66 -11.45
C SER A 37 -5.90 -20.36 -11.33
N GLU A 38 -7.18 -20.36 -11.69
CA GLU A 38 -8.10 -19.23 -11.54
C GLU A 38 -8.31 -18.89 -10.05
N GLU A 39 -8.51 -19.88 -9.19
CA GLU A 39 -8.59 -19.70 -7.73
C GLU A 39 -7.32 -19.08 -7.16
N LYS A 40 -6.15 -19.54 -7.60
CA LYS A 40 -4.87 -18.94 -7.19
C LYS A 40 -4.74 -17.51 -7.68
N GLU A 41 -5.19 -17.20 -8.89
CA GLU A 41 -5.20 -15.83 -9.43
C GLU A 41 -6.14 -14.92 -8.63
N ILE A 42 -7.34 -15.39 -8.30
CA ILE A 42 -8.31 -14.67 -7.45
C ILE A 42 -7.73 -14.47 -6.06
N PHE A 43 -7.14 -15.50 -5.44
CA PHE A 43 -6.52 -15.39 -4.13
C PHE A 43 -5.37 -14.36 -4.13
N LEU A 44 -4.48 -14.42 -5.12
CA LEU A 44 -3.39 -13.47 -5.28
C LEU A 44 -3.93 -12.05 -5.50
N ARG A 45 -4.98 -11.91 -6.31
CA ARG A 45 -5.66 -10.65 -6.57
C ARG A 45 -6.22 -10.05 -5.28
N ASN A 46 -7.03 -10.81 -4.54
CA ASN A 46 -7.60 -10.38 -3.26
C ASN A 46 -6.51 -10.07 -2.24
N HIS A 47 -5.42 -10.83 -2.20
CA HIS A 47 -4.29 -10.54 -1.32
C HIS A 47 -3.61 -9.22 -1.67
N ILE A 48 -3.46 -8.92 -2.96
CA ILE A 48 -2.91 -7.65 -3.46
C ILE A 48 -3.86 -6.49 -3.13
N GLU A 49 -5.15 -6.62 -3.45
CA GLU A 49 -6.20 -5.63 -3.17
C GLU A 49 -6.26 -5.30 -1.67
N ASN A 50 -6.34 -6.31 -0.79
CA ASN A 50 -6.33 -6.14 0.67
C ASN A 50 -5.05 -5.44 1.17
N ARG A 51 -3.91 -5.70 0.52
CA ARG A 51 -2.65 -5.08 0.90
C ARG A 51 -2.60 -3.61 0.48
N LEU A 52 -3.12 -3.29 -0.71
CA LEU A 52 -3.29 -1.91 -1.14
C LEU A 52 -4.20 -1.17 -0.17
N GLU A 53 -5.37 -1.74 0.15
CA GLU A 53 -6.33 -1.12 1.05
C GLU A 53 -5.76 -0.85 2.45
N LYS A 54 -4.94 -1.76 2.98
CA LYS A 54 -4.22 -1.54 4.25
C LYS A 54 -3.22 -0.39 4.18
N VAL A 55 -2.53 -0.23 3.05
CA VAL A 55 -1.59 0.88 2.86
C VAL A 55 -2.35 2.19 2.67
N SER A 56 -3.40 2.16 1.86
CA SER A 56 -4.30 3.28 1.58
C SER A 56 -4.94 3.80 2.87
N SER A 57 -5.54 2.93 3.68
CA SER A 57 -6.09 3.31 5.00
C SER A 57 -5.01 3.83 5.95
N MET A 58 -3.82 3.23 5.96
CA MET A 58 -2.70 3.74 6.75
C MET A 58 -2.30 5.15 6.33
N LEU A 59 -2.21 5.43 5.01
CA LEU A 59 -1.88 6.76 4.48
C LEU A 59 -3.00 7.77 4.72
N SER A 60 -4.26 7.35 4.59
CA SER A 60 -5.44 8.18 4.92
C SER A 60 -5.47 8.59 6.39
N GLY A 61 -4.93 7.76 7.30
CA GLY A 61 -4.79 8.14 8.71
C GLY A 61 -3.86 9.34 8.96
N TRP A 62 -3.15 9.82 7.94
CA TRP A 62 -2.28 11.00 8.02
C TRP A 62 -2.79 12.21 7.22
N THR A 63 -4.04 12.19 6.76
CA THR A 63 -4.66 13.34 6.07
C THR A 63 -4.89 14.51 7.02
N ASP A 64 -4.99 14.26 8.33
CA ASP A 64 -4.96 15.30 9.34
C ASP A 64 -3.55 15.88 9.47
N THR A 65 -3.35 16.94 8.71
CA THR A 65 -2.09 17.65 8.62
C THR A 65 -1.66 18.28 9.95
N GLY A 66 -2.61 18.72 10.78
CA GLY A 66 -2.32 19.27 12.10
C GLY A 66 -1.72 18.20 13.02
N ASN A 67 -2.31 17.01 13.04
CA ASN A 67 -1.79 15.87 13.80
C ASN A 67 -0.41 15.42 13.30
N LEU A 68 -0.21 15.39 11.98
CA LEU A 68 1.09 15.09 11.39
C LEU A 68 2.16 16.09 11.85
N MET A 69 1.86 17.40 11.75
CA MET A 69 2.79 18.45 12.13
C MET A 69 3.10 18.37 13.63
N ASN A 70 2.10 18.11 14.46
CA ASN A 70 2.30 17.89 15.87
C ASN A 70 3.26 16.72 16.16
N LYS A 71 3.04 15.55 15.53
CA LYS A 71 3.93 14.38 15.67
C LYS A 71 5.34 14.67 15.17
N LEU A 72 5.48 15.40 14.07
CA LEU A 72 6.77 15.80 13.50
C LEU A 72 7.54 16.72 14.47
N LEU A 73 6.88 17.74 15.00
CA LEU A 73 7.48 18.70 15.93
C LEU A 73 7.84 18.06 17.26
N ASN A 74 7.00 17.16 17.78
CA ASN A 74 7.33 16.34 18.95
C ASN A 74 8.59 15.49 18.71
N ALA A 75 8.69 14.81 17.56
CA ALA A 75 9.86 14.01 17.23
C ALA A 75 11.14 14.87 17.04
N VAL A 76 11.00 16.06 16.45
CA VAL A 76 12.12 17.01 16.27
C VAL A 76 12.57 17.58 17.61
N SER A 77 11.64 18.05 18.45
CA SER A 77 11.91 18.60 19.77
C SER A 77 12.63 17.58 20.67
N ASN A 78 12.05 16.38 20.81
CA ASN A 78 12.65 15.30 21.60
C ASN A 78 14.07 14.94 21.14
N ARG A 79 14.33 15.03 19.83
CA ARG A 79 15.67 14.77 19.29
C ARG A 79 16.64 15.91 19.57
N ILE A 80 16.21 17.16 19.41
CA ILE A 80 17.05 18.36 19.64
C ILE A 80 17.53 18.42 21.09
N PHE A 81 16.64 18.12 22.05
CA PHE A 81 16.93 18.24 23.48
C PHE A 81 17.45 16.94 24.12
N SER A 82 17.60 15.85 23.35
CA SER A 82 18.24 14.63 23.84
C SER A 82 19.71 14.87 24.20
N GLU A 83 20.18 14.25 25.29
CA GLU A 83 21.55 14.47 25.82
C GLU A 83 22.67 14.18 24.82
N SER A 84 22.41 13.31 23.84
CA SER A 84 23.40 12.92 22.82
C SER A 84 23.46 13.84 21.60
N MET A 85 22.60 14.86 21.52
CA MET A 85 22.45 15.69 20.32
C MET A 85 23.37 16.92 20.36
N SER A 86 24.32 16.98 19.43
CA SER A 86 25.20 18.15 19.30
C SER A 86 24.55 19.31 18.54
N LEU A 87 24.96 20.54 18.84
CA LEU A 87 24.47 21.76 18.17
C LEU A 87 24.53 21.66 16.64
N LYS A 88 25.63 21.14 16.09
CA LYS A 88 25.81 20.94 14.64
C LYS A 88 24.78 19.98 14.06
N ARG A 89 24.43 18.89 14.78
CA ARG A 89 23.39 17.95 14.35
C ARG A 89 22.01 18.59 14.43
N SER A 90 21.73 19.39 15.46
CA SER A 90 20.46 20.13 15.59
C SER A 90 20.28 21.13 14.46
N LYS A 91 21.30 21.92 14.13
CA LYS A 91 21.30 22.84 12.98
C LYS A 91 21.07 22.11 11.65
N LYS A 92 21.71 20.95 11.46
CA LYS A 92 21.49 20.09 10.27
C LYS A 92 20.06 19.54 10.19
N LEU A 93 19.47 19.18 11.33
CA LEU A 93 18.09 18.70 11.40
C LEU A 93 17.10 19.81 11.03
N LEU A 94 17.22 20.99 11.66
CA LEU A 94 16.35 22.14 11.39
C LEU A 94 16.47 22.62 9.95
N SER A 95 17.70 22.78 9.43
CA SER A 95 17.90 23.14 8.01
C SER A 95 17.36 22.09 7.04
N SER A 96 17.46 20.79 7.37
CA SER A 96 16.83 19.75 6.54
C SER A 96 15.30 19.82 6.59
N LEU A 97 14.72 20.25 7.71
CA LEU A 97 13.28 20.43 7.84
C LEU A 97 12.81 21.65 7.05
N GLU A 98 13.51 22.77 7.17
CA GLU A 98 13.25 24.00 6.41
C GLU A 98 13.33 23.77 4.89
N LYS A 99 14.32 22.99 4.42
CA LYS A 99 14.40 22.59 3.00
C LYS A 99 13.20 21.77 2.53
N LYS A 100 12.58 20.98 3.41
CA LYS A 100 11.40 20.15 3.08
C LYS A 100 10.09 20.91 3.21
N PHE A 101 10.06 21.91 4.08
CA PHE A 101 8.89 22.70 4.43
C PHE A 101 9.28 24.19 4.39
N PRO A 102 9.54 24.74 3.18
CA PRO A 102 10.05 26.08 3.03
C PRO A 102 9.04 27.10 3.58
N LYS A 103 9.50 28.03 4.41
CA LYS A 103 8.71 29.12 5.01
C LYS A 103 7.53 28.69 5.89
N ILE A 104 7.37 27.40 6.18
CA ILE A 104 6.31 26.92 7.08
C ILE A 104 6.71 27.16 8.53
N PHE A 105 7.95 26.82 8.91
CA PHE A 105 8.37 26.85 10.31
C PHE A 105 9.19 28.08 10.67
N GLU A 106 8.89 28.64 11.83
CA GLU A 106 9.65 29.68 12.48
C GLU A 106 10.09 29.19 13.88
N PHE A 107 11.34 28.74 13.98
CA PHE A 107 11.88 28.15 15.21
C PHE A 107 12.40 29.21 16.17
N THR A 108 12.01 29.07 17.44
CA THR A 108 12.59 29.76 18.60
C THR A 108 13.02 28.69 19.61
N ILE A 109 14.33 28.46 19.73
CA ILE A 109 14.91 27.45 20.62
C ILE A 109 15.48 28.15 21.85
N LEU A 110 15.00 27.74 23.02
CA LEU A 110 15.50 28.21 24.31
C LEU A 110 16.38 27.14 24.95
N ASP A 111 17.44 27.56 25.64
CA ASP A 111 18.27 26.67 26.47
C ASP A 111 17.60 26.33 27.82
N GLY A 112 18.26 25.55 28.66
CA GLY A 112 17.76 25.14 29.98
C GLY A 112 17.54 26.31 30.97
N GLU A 113 18.05 27.49 30.66
CA GLU A 113 17.90 28.73 31.45
C GLU A 113 16.85 29.67 30.85
N GLY A 114 16.24 29.30 29.71
CA GLY A 114 15.28 30.11 28.98
C GLY A 114 15.90 31.19 28.10
N ASN A 115 17.22 31.19 27.87
CA ASN A 115 17.86 32.12 26.94
C ASN A 115 17.71 31.60 25.50
N VAL A 116 17.55 32.52 24.55
CA VAL A 116 17.41 32.17 23.12
C VAL A 116 18.73 31.69 22.57
N ASN A 117 18.74 30.53 21.92
CA ASN A 117 19.89 30.05 21.16
C ASN A 117 19.88 30.69 19.74
N PRO A 118 20.80 31.62 19.43
CA PRO A 118 20.79 32.35 18.16
C PRO A 118 21.18 31.48 16.95
N ASP A 119 21.90 30.37 17.17
CA ASP A 119 22.32 29.47 16.09
C ASP A 119 21.21 28.57 15.58
N LEU A 120 20.17 28.36 16.40
CA LEU A 120 19.04 27.48 16.12
C LEU A 120 17.72 28.25 15.95
N SER A 121 17.66 29.50 16.38
CA SER A 121 16.47 30.35 16.28
C SER A 121 16.56 31.28 15.07
N GLY A 122 15.44 31.51 14.39
CA GLY A 122 15.39 32.51 13.31
C GLY A 122 15.11 33.91 13.84
N GLY A 123 15.73 34.95 13.27
CA GLY A 123 15.39 36.37 13.51
C GLY A 123 15.73 36.91 14.91
N ASN A 124 15.46 38.21 15.13
CA ASN A 124 15.63 38.84 16.43
C ASN A 124 14.42 38.54 17.33
N ARG A 125 14.65 38.03 18.54
CA ARG A 125 13.62 37.54 19.45
C ARG A 125 13.63 38.33 20.76
N PRO A 126 12.46 38.64 21.36
CA PRO A 126 12.39 39.38 22.62
C PRO A 126 12.86 38.49 23.79
N GLN A 127 14.17 38.46 24.04
CA GLN A 127 14.81 37.54 25.00
C GLN A 127 14.20 37.61 26.40
N ILE A 128 13.90 38.81 26.90
CA ILE A 128 13.30 39.00 28.24
C ILE A 128 11.92 38.36 28.32
N VAL A 129 11.10 38.51 27.27
CA VAL A 129 9.75 37.92 27.21
C VAL A 129 9.84 36.40 27.16
N LEU A 130 10.75 35.86 26.34
CA LEU A 130 10.94 34.43 26.18
C LEU A 130 11.48 33.75 27.43
N LYS A 131 12.40 34.40 28.15
CA LYS A 131 12.91 33.90 29.44
C LYS A 131 11.82 33.85 30.50
N LYS A 132 10.99 34.89 30.58
CA LYS A 132 9.80 34.91 31.46
C LYS A 132 8.78 33.83 31.04
N PHE A 133 8.58 33.64 29.74
CA PHE A 133 7.71 32.60 29.21
C PHE A 133 8.21 31.20 29.60
N PHE A 134 9.50 30.91 29.42
CA PHE A 134 10.11 29.64 29.82
C PHE A 134 9.88 29.32 31.29
N GLN A 135 10.17 30.27 32.18
CA GLN A 135 9.98 30.11 33.62
C GLN A 135 8.51 29.86 33.99
N ALA A 136 7.61 30.66 33.42
CA ALA A 136 6.18 30.53 33.67
C ALA A 136 5.60 29.23 33.09
N TRP A 137 6.11 28.78 31.93
CA TRP A 137 5.72 27.53 31.27
C TRP A 137 6.20 26.31 32.04
N LYS A 138 7.43 26.37 32.58
CA LYS A 138 7.97 25.34 33.48
C LYS A 138 7.12 25.22 34.75
N ALA A 139 6.86 26.33 35.44
CA ALA A 139 6.01 26.35 36.63
C ALA A 139 4.60 25.83 36.33
N HIS A 140 4.01 26.21 35.18
CA HIS A 140 2.69 25.75 34.76
C HIS A 140 2.63 24.22 34.58
N ASN A 141 3.65 23.62 33.96
CA ASN A 141 3.75 22.17 33.81
C ASN A 141 4.00 21.43 35.14
N GLU A 142 4.58 22.13 36.13
CA GLU A 142 4.72 21.64 37.51
C GLU A 142 3.45 21.86 38.36
N GLY A 143 2.39 22.45 37.79
CA GLY A 143 1.09 22.66 38.42
C GLY A 143 0.82 24.09 38.91
N ASP A 144 1.81 24.99 38.86
CA ASP A 144 1.65 26.39 39.25
C ASP A 144 1.38 27.31 38.05
N SER A 145 0.11 27.67 37.88
CA SER A 145 -0.34 28.57 36.78
C SER A 145 -0.25 30.06 37.12
N SER A 146 0.20 30.44 38.33
CA SER A 146 0.14 31.82 38.81
C SER A 146 1.02 32.77 37.98
N LEU A 147 2.27 32.38 37.71
CA LEU A 147 3.20 33.15 36.88
C LEU A 147 2.73 33.25 35.44
N PHE A 148 2.14 32.18 34.92
CA PHE A 148 1.64 32.12 33.55
C PHE A 148 0.44 33.05 33.36
N ARG A 149 -0.51 33.05 34.30
CA ARG A 149 -1.65 33.99 34.35
C ARG A 149 -1.21 35.44 34.50
N LYS A 150 -0.29 35.72 35.44
CA LYS A 150 0.18 37.08 35.74
C LYS A 150 0.82 37.77 34.54
N ASN A 151 1.54 37.01 33.70
CA ASN A 151 2.26 37.55 32.55
C ASN A 151 1.56 37.28 31.21
N TRP A 152 0.31 36.81 31.23
CA TRP A 152 -0.39 36.35 30.02
C TRP A 152 -0.49 37.41 28.94
N SER A 153 -0.78 38.67 29.30
CA SER A 153 -0.86 39.78 28.33
C SER A 153 0.42 39.98 27.52
N VAL A 154 1.59 39.71 28.13
CA VAL A 154 2.88 39.79 27.46
C VAL A 154 3.08 38.59 26.54
N PHE A 155 2.74 37.38 27.01
CA PHE A 155 2.89 36.15 26.23
C PHE A 155 1.95 36.08 25.04
N TYR A 156 0.73 36.59 25.22
CA TYR A 156 -0.30 36.71 24.18
C TYR A 156 0.23 37.44 22.94
N SER A 157 0.95 38.55 23.13
CA SER A 157 1.55 39.31 22.01
C SER A 157 2.55 38.49 21.18
N PHE A 158 3.22 37.52 21.81
CA PHE A 158 4.22 36.67 21.15
C PHE A 158 3.61 35.39 20.56
N LEU A 159 2.66 34.77 21.26
CA LEU A 159 2.03 33.52 20.84
C LEU A 159 1.02 33.74 19.71
N GLY A 160 0.17 34.76 19.82
CA GLY A 160 -0.83 35.10 18.81
C GLY A 160 -2.19 35.48 19.43
N PRO A 161 -3.02 36.22 18.68
CA PRO A 161 -4.25 36.82 19.20
C PRO A 161 -5.36 35.84 19.60
N LEU A 162 -5.30 34.59 19.16
CA LEU A 162 -6.27 33.54 19.52
C LEU A 162 -5.71 32.57 20.56
N ALA A 163 -4.52 32.84 21.10
CA ALA A 163 -3.99 32.03 22.18
C ALA A 163 -4.93 32.11 23.39
N GLU A 164 -5.35 30.94 23.89
CA GLU A 164 -6.16 30.79 25.10
C GLU A 164 -5.35 30.07 26.17
N LEU A 165 -5.21 30.69 27.33
CA LEU A 165 -4.43 30.18 28.47
C LEU A 165 -4.81 28.73 28.83
N GLU A 166 -6.11 28.45 28.91
CA GLU A 166 -6.64 27.15 29.38
C GLU A 166 -6.49 26.03 28.34
N ARG A 167 -6.33 26.38 27.06
CA ARG A 167 -6.16 25.42 25.97
C ARG A 167 -4.70 25.12 25.66
N PHE A 168 -3.79 25.97 26.14
CA PHE A 168 -2.36 25.76 25.99
C PHE A 168 -1.92 24.54 26.80
N ARG A 169 -1.41 23.54 26.10
CA ARG A 169 -0.84 22.33 26.67
C ARG A 169 0.49 22.07 25.99
N PRO A 170 1.48 21.50 26.69
CA PRO A 170 2.74 21.14 26.07
C PRO A 170 2.53 20.11 24.97
N ASP A 171 3.40 20.16 23.96
CA ASP A 171 3.51 19.14 22.92
C ASP A 171 2.25 19.00 22.03
N ILE A 172 1.44 20.06 21.97
CA ILE A 172 0.24 20.17 21.14
C ILE A 172 0.31 21.44 20.27
N LEU A 173 0.16 21.25 18.96
CA LEU A 173 -0.02 22.33 17.99
C LEU A 173 -1.38 23.02 18.21
N ARG A 174 -1.38 24.35 18.33
CA ARG A 174 -2.58 25.16 18.54
C ARG A 174 -2.69 26.26 17.53
N GLU A 175 -3.90 26.50 17.05
CA GLU A 175 -4.22 27.69 16.25
C GLU A 175 -4.23 28.91 17.16
N VAL A 176 -3.51 29.96 16.75
CA VAL A 176 -3.29 31.18 17.54
C VAL A 176 -3.47 32.45 16.72
N SER A 177 -3.68 32.35 15.41
CA SER A 177 -4.02 33.48 14.55
C SER A 177 -4.80 33.01 13.33
N TYR A 178 -5.69 33.86 12.82
CA TYR A 178 -6.33 33.67 11.50
C TYR A 178 -5.49 34.22 10.34
N SER A 179 -4.33 34.83 10.62
CA SER A 179 -3.41 35.26 9.57
C SER A 179 -2.66 34.07 8.97
N SER A 180 -2.26 34.18 7.70
CA SER A 180 -1.39 33.19 7.04
C SER A 180 0.00 33.10 7.68
N ASN A 181 0.45 34.16 8.35
CA ASN A 181 1.68 34.16 9.14
C ASN A 181 1.37 33.76 10.59
N ARG A 182 2.17 32.87 11.19
CA ARG A 182 2.04 32.38 12.57
C ARG A 182 0.62 31.94 12.95
N THR A 183 -0.03 31.22 12.04
CA THR A 183 -1.37 30.66 12.23
C THR A 183 -1.40 29.69 13.41
N PHE A 184 -0.37 28.86 13.53
CA PHE A 184 -0.26 27.89 14.62
C PHE A 184 1.00 28.11 15.44
N VAL A 185 0.97 27.63 16.68
CA VAL A 185 2.14 27.55 17.54
C VAL A 185 2.19 26.20 18.25
N PHE A 186 3.41 25.70 18.37
CA PHE A 186 3.75 24.50 19.11
C PHE A 186 4.76 24.89 20.18
N CYS A 187 4.46 24.55 21.44
CA CYS A 187 5.37 24.73 22.57
C CYS A 187 5.71 23.36 23.13
N SER A 188 6.99 22.98 23.11
CA SER A 188 7.40 21.71 23.69
C SER A 188 7.31 21.73 25.21
N SER A 189 7.22 20.56 25.82
CA SER A 189 7.54 20.42 27.24
C SER A 189 8.94 20.97 27.53
N PRO A 190 9.14 21.69 28.66
CA PRO A 190 10.46 22.14 29.08
C PRO A 190 11.29 20.93 29.53
N GLN A 191 12.48 20.80 28.97
CA GLN A 191 13.43 19.75 29.30
C GLN A 191 14.66 20.37 29.99
N LYS A 192 15.51 19.53 30.58
CA LYS A 192 16.77 19.97 31.22
C LYS A 192 17.64 20.83 30.29
N ASN A 193 17.63 20.49 28.99
CA ASN A 193 18.46 21.15 27.98
C ASN A 193 17.74 22.30 27.25
N GLY A 194 16.47 22.58 27.58
CA GLY A 194 15.71 23.70 27.02
C GLY A 194 14.33 23.33 26.49
N MET A 195 13.78 24.20 25.64
CA MET A 195 12.47 24.01 25.01
C MET A 195 12.41 24.62 23.60
N ALA A 196 11.52 24.09 22.77
CA ALA A 196 11.23 24.63 21.45
C ALA A 196 9.88 25.34 21.46
N ILE A 197 9.85 26.53 20.86
CA ILE A 197 8.63 27.22 20.46
C ILE A 197 8.69 27.36 18.95
N VAL A 198 7.67 26.86 18.26
CA VAL A 198 7.64 26.82 16.81
C VAL A 198 6.34 27.44 16.34
N HIS A 199 6.44 28.56 15.63
CA HIS A 199 5.30 29.12 14.91
C HIS A 199 5.23 28.51 13.51
N LEU A 200 4.03 28.22 13.05
CA LEU A 200 3.78 27.67 11.72
C LEU A 200 2.92 28.64 10.92
N ASN A 201 3.32 28.86 9.67
CA ASN A 201 2.60 29.66 8.70
C ASN A 201 1.63 28.79 7.90
N GLN A 202 0.39 29.26 7.73
CA GLN A 202 -0.56 28.66 6.83
C GLN A 202 -0.30 29.08 5.39
N ILE A 203 0.23 28.13 4.62
CA ILE A 203 0.34 28.23 3.16
C ILE A 203 -0.85 27.50 2.52
N SER A 204 -1.27 27.92 1.33
CA SER A 204 -2.35 27.26 0.57
C SER A 204 -2.06 25.80 0.26
N GLU A 205 -0.78 25.45 0.16
CA GLU A 205 -0.30 24.12 -0.24
C GLU A 205 -0.04 23.19 0.95
N TRP A 206 -0.47 23.55 2.16
CA TRP A 206 -0.06 22.88 3.40
C TRP A 206 -0.27 21.36 3.31
N ASP A 207 -1.47 20.93 2.96
CA ASP A 207 -1.81 19.51 2.86
C ASP A 207 -0.92 18.80 1.83
N SER A 208 -0.74 19.40 0.64
CA SER A 208 0.06 18.80 -0.42
C SER A 208 1.53 18.58 -0.01
N VAL A 209 2.16 19.56 0.64
CA VAL A 209 3.56 19.48 1.09
C VAL A 209 3.71 18.42 2.17
N SER A 210 2.75 18.37 3.09
CA SER A 210 2.74 17.42 4.21
C SER A 210 2.62 15.99 3.73
N LEU A 211 1.63 15.74 2.86
CA LEU A 211 1.39 14.41 2.30
C LEU A 211 2.53 13.96 1.39
N SER A 212 3.11 14.88 0.60
CA SER A 212 4.30 14.61 -0.21
C SER A 212 5.48 14.12 0.62
N TYR A 213 5.68 14.71 1.81
CA TYR A 213 6.71 14.26 2.73
C TYR A 213 6.47 12.84 3.26
N ILE A 214 5.22 12.50 3.61
CA ILE A 214 4.86 11.13 4.05
C ILE A 214 5.09 10.14 2.93
N ILE A 215 4.58 10.44 1.73
CA ILE A 215 4.71 9.57 0.56
C ILE A 215 6.18 9.35 0.23
N SER A 216 7.01 10.39 0.27
CA SER A 216 8.44 10.26 0.05
C SER A 216 9.08 9.30 1.07
N LYS A 217 8.76 9.44 2.36
CA LYS A 217 9.22 8.51 3.41
C LYS A 217 8.69 7.09 3.23
N PHE A 218 7.43 6.94 2.83
CA PHE A 218 6.82 5.64 2.56
C PHE A 218 7.52 4.95 1.39
N ASN A 219 7.71 5.66 0.28
CA ASN A 219 8.36 5.14 -0.93
C ASN A 219 9.84 4.80 -0.74
N GLN A 220 10.54 5.48 0.17
CA GLN A 220 11.91 5.14 0.58
C GLN A 220 11.98 3.79 1.31
N LYS A 221 10.96 3.46 2.12
CA LYS A 221 10.89 2.21 2.88
C LYS A 221 10.29 1.06 2.07
N SER A 222 9.29 1.36 1.24
CA SER A 222 8.55 0.38 0.47
C SER A 222 9.17 0.16 -0.92
N LYS A 223 9.65 -1.06 -1.16
CA LYS A 223 10.18 -1.48 -2.47
C LYS A 223 9.08 -1.94 -3.43
N LYS A 224 8.02 -2.57 -2.92
CA LYS A 224 6.98 -3.24 -3.74
C LYS A 224 5.76 -2.37 -4.03
N ILE A 225 5.45 -1.46 -3.12
CA ILE A 225 4.29 -0.57 -3.20
C ILE A 225 4.80 0.85 -3.32
N LYS A 226 4.24 1.60 -4.27
CA LYS A 226 4.52 3.02 -4.45
C LYS A 226 3.25 3.81 -4.21
N ALA A 227 3.39 4.93 -3.53
CA ALA A 227 2.32 5.90 -3.35
C ALA A 227 2.68 7.18 -4.11
N PHE A 228 1.65 7.89 -4.56
CA PHE A 228 1.77 9.12 -5.31
C PHE A 228 0.69 10.09 -4.83
N LEU A 229 1.02 11.38 -4.86
CA LEU A 229 0.09 12.45 -4.60
C LEU A 229 -0.23 13.11 -5.95
N ILE A 230 -1.50 13.30 -6.22
CA ILE A 230 -1.99 14.06 -7.36
C ILE A 230 -2.74 15.26 -6.81
N ASP A 231 -2.28 16.42 -7.25
CA ASP A 231 -2.99 17.67 -7.06
C ASP A 231 -3.72 17.99 -8.37
N MET A 232 -5.05 17.91 -8.33
CA MET A 232 -5.92 18.14 -9.47
C MET A 232 -5.83 19.58 -9.98
N GLU A 233 -5.41 20.54 -9.16
CA GLU A 233 -5.20 21.92 -9.59
C GLU A 233 -3.89 22.10 -10.37
N ARG A 234 -2.96 21.13 -10.27
CA ARG A 234 -1.58 21.22 -10.82
C ARG A 234 -1.23 20.05 -11.75
N LEU A 235 -2.23 19.47 -12.42
CA LEU A 235 -2.04 18.31 -13.29
C LEU A 235 -0.93 18.50 -14.35
N GLU A 236 -0.74 19.72 -14.85
CA GLU A 236 0.26 20.01 -15.89
C GLU A 236 1.73 19.92 -15.42
N GLN A 237 1.98 19.95 -14.11
CA GLN A 237 3.34 20.00 -13.55
C GLN A 237 3.81 18.69 -12.92
N LEU A 238 3.01 17.63 -13.04
CA LEU A 238 3.30 16.39 -12.34
C LEU A 238 4.40 15.59 -13.06
N PRO A 239 5.47 15.19 -12.36
CA PRO A 239 6.49 14.34 -12.94
C PRO A 239 5.88 12.96 -13.23
N PRO A 240 6.19 12.31 -14.38
CA PRO A 240 5.60 11.03 -14.75
C PRO A 240 5.71 9.98 -13.64
N PHE A 241 4.74 9.07 -13.55
CA PHE A 241 4.77 8.02 -12.53
C PHE A 241 5.90 7.05 -12.81
N PHE A 242 6.96 7.14 -12.03
CA PHE A 242 8.05 6.17 -12.06
C PHE A 242 7.78 5.02 -11.09
N SER A 243 7.40 3.87 -11.65
CA SER A 243 7.36 2.61 -10.91
C SER A 243 8.35 1.62 -11.53
N GLY A 244 9.64 1.86 -11.26
CA GLY A 244 10.74 1.06 -11.81
C GLY A 244 10.91 1.29 -13.32
N GLU A 245 10.65 0.26 -14.12
CA GLU A 245 10.94 0.18 -15.57
C GLU A 245 9.83 0.73 -16.47
N ALA A 246 8.64 1.01 -15.92
CA ALA A 246 7.49 1.48 -16.71
C ALA A 246 7.19 2.94 -16.40
N ILE A 247 7.09 3.73 -17.48
CA ILE A 247 6.57 5.10 -17.47
C ILE A 247 5.11 4.99 -17.87
N PHE A 248 4.22 5.41 -16.98
CA PHE A 248 2.80 5.49 -17.29
C PHE A 248 2.41 6.95 -17.48
N ASP A 249 1.58 7.21 -18.49
CA ASP A 249 0.91 8.51 -18.61
C ASP A 249 -0.08 8.65 -17.44
N GLN A 250 0.10 9.72 -16.68
CA GLN A 250 -0.71 9.97 -15.50
C GLN A 250 -2.17 10.24 -15.86
N LYS A 251 -2.38 10.92 -17.00
CA LYS A 251 -3.72 11.23 -17.47
C LYS A 251 -4.47 9.96 -17.82
N GLU A 252 -3.81 9.02 -18.49
CA GLU A 252 -4.39 7.70 -18.79
C GLU A 252 -4.78 6.94 -17.51
N ILE A 253 -3.93 6.96 -16.48
CA ILE A 253 -4.22 6.32 -15.19
C ILE A 253 -5.42 6.99 -14.51
N LEU A 254 -5.45 8.32 -14.46
CA LEU A 254 -6.53 9.09 -13.86
C LEU A 254 -7.85 8.85 -14.60
N ASP A 255 -7.86 8.98 -15.92
CA ASP A 255 -9.05 8.74 -16.75
C ASP A 255 -9.59 7.32 -16.51
N LYS A 256 -8.70 6.31 -16.43
CA LYS A 256 -9.11 4.93 -16.13
C LYS A 256 -9.62 4.75 -14.70
N LEU A 257 -9.04 5.44 -13.71
CA LEU A 257 -9.50 5.38 -12.33
C LEU A 257 -10.84 6.09 -12.14
N GLU A 258 -11.08 7.20 -12.84
CA GLU A 258 -12.35 7.93 -12.79
C GLU A 258 -13.48 7.20 -13.52
N LEU A 259 -13.19 6.55 -14.65
CA LEU A 259 -14.17 5.78 -15.42
C LEU A 259 -14.46 4.39 -14.82
N SER A 260 -13.59 3.89 -13.94
CA SER A 260 -13.71 2.55 -13.39
C SER A 260 -14.72 2.52 -12.22
N PRO A 261 -15.77 1.70 -12.29
CA PRO A 261 -16.67 1.50 -11.15
C PRO A 261 -15.99 0.72 -10.00
N SER A 262 -14.89 0.01 -10.28
CA SER A 262 -14.12 -0.70 -9.25
C SER A 262 -13.07 0.20 -8.62
N LYS A 263 -12.96 0.10 -7.29
CA LYS A 263 -11.93 0.75 -6.44
C LYS A 263 -10.49 0.43 -6.89
N PHE A 264 -10.29 -0.73 -7.52
CA PHE A 264 -9.00 -1.16 -8.06
C PHE A 264 -9.01 -1.15 -9.58
N VAL A 265 -7.94 -0.62 -10.19
CA VAL A 265 -7.73 -0.62 -11.64
C VAL A 265 -6.49 -1.42 -11.99
N TYR A 266 -6.64 -2.31 -12.98
CA TYR A 266 -5.57 -3.15 -13.50
C TYR A 266 -5.02 -2.51 -14.76
N LEU A 267 -3.79 -1.98 -14.69
CA LEU A 267 -3.13 -1.36 -15.83
C LEU A 267 -1.70 -1.88 -15.97
N GLY A 268 -1.44 -2.55 -17.09
CA GLY A 268 -0.17 -3.24 -17.33
C GLY A 268 0.08 -4.32 -16.29
N ASN A 269 1.23 -4.26 -15.62
CA ASN A 269 1.60 -5.17 -14.54
C ASN A 269 1.40 -4.54 -13.15
N TYR A 270 0.43 -3.63 -13.01
CA TYR A 270 0.17 -2.92 -11.76
C TYR A 270 -1.31 -2.96 -11.40
N VAL A 271 -1.56 -3.08 -10.10
CA VAL A 271 -2.87 -2.82 -9.50
C VAL A 271 -2.78 -1.45 -8.85
N TRP A 272 -3.70 -0.58 -9.23
CA TRP A 272 -3.80 0.80 -8.79
C TRP A 272 -5.05 0.96 -7.91
N GLU A 273 -4.92 1.72 -6.84
CA GLU A 273 -6.02 2.16 -5.99
C GLU A 273 -5.97 3.68 -5.86
N GLN A 274 -7.12 4.34 -6.00
CA GLN A 274 -7.27 5.77 -5.75
C GLN A 274 -7.97 5.99 -4.41
N VAL A 275 -7.46 6.95 -3.64
CA VAL A 275 -8.11 7.45 -2.43
C VAL A 275 -8.27 8.95 -2.51
N LEU A 276 -9.49 9.44 -2.32
CA LEU A 276 -9.78 10.87 -2.24
C LEU A 276 -9.36 11.39 -0.86
N VAL A 277 -8.50 12.42 -0.84
CA VAL A 277 -8.06 13.07 0.42
C VAL A 277 -8.84 14.36 0.63
N SER A 278 -8.92 15.17 -0.41
CA SER A 278 -9.71 16.39 -0.48
C SER A 278 -10.29 16.49 -1.90
N PRO A 279 -11.16 17.47 -2.20
CA PRO A 279 -11.68 17.66 -3.56
C PRO A 279 -10.57 17.84 -4.62
N THR A 280 -9.43 18.39 -4.22
CA THR A 280 -8.29 18.69 -5.10
C THR A 280 -7.14 17.70 -4.95
N LEU A 281 -7.01 17.03 -3.81
CA LEU A 281 -5.91 16.11 -3.53
C LEU A 281 -6.38 14.65 -3.56
N ARG A 282 -5.67 13.85 -4.34
CA ARG A 282 -5.88 12.41 -4.46
C ARG A 282 -4.60 11.66 -4.18
N PHE A 283 -4.72 10.55 -3.46
CA PHE A 283 -3.68 9.55 -3.39
C PHE A 283 -3.89 8.49 -4.45
N ILE A 284 -2.79 8.10 -5.06
CA ILE A 284 -2.72 6.89 -5.87
C ILE A 284 -1.71 5.95 -5.25
N VAL A 285 -2.12 4.71 -4.99
CA VAL A 285 -1.23 3.65 -4.53
C VAL A 285 -1.16 2.59 -5.61
N ALA A 286 0.06 2.15 -5.91
CA ALA A 286 0.35 1.18 -6.95
C ALA A 286 1.19 0.04 -6.38
N ILE A 287 0.84 -1.20 -6.76
CA ILE A 287 1.64 -2.38 -6.46
C ILE A 287 1.84 -3.16 -7.75
N LYS A 288 3.08 -3.60 -7.98
CA LYS A 288 3.38 -4.45 -9.14
C LYS A 288 2.62 -5.76 -8.98
N GLN A 289 1.64 -5.98 -9.84
CA GLN A 289 1.00 -7.28 -9.99
C GLN A 289 2.09 -8.25 -10.42
N VAL A 290 2.29 -9.29 -9.63
CA VAL A 290 3.00 -10.46 -10.11
C VAL A 290 1.99 -11.23 -10.95
N THR A 291 1.69 -10.70 -12.14
CA THR A 291 1.14 -11.53 -13.20
C THR A 291 2.25 -12.51 -13.46
N ASP A 292 2.10 -13.75 -12.99
CA ASP A 292 3.19 -14.71 -13.10
C ASP A 292 3.16 -15.22 -14.55
N PRO A 293 4.01 -14.72 -15.48
CA PRO A 293 4.09 -15.29 -16.82
C PRO A 293 4.43 -16.78 -16.74
N GLN A 294 4.96 -17.26 -15.61
CA GLN A 294 5.14 -18.69 -15.38
C GLN A 294 3.80 -19.42 -15.24
N ILE A 295 2.72 -18.83 -14.73
CA ILE A 295 1.39 -19.48 -14.70
C ILE A 295 0.89 -19.70 -16.12
N GLN A 296 0.91 -18.69 -16.99
CA GLN A 296 0.50 -18.87 -18.40
C GLN A 296 1.40 -19.88 -19.13
N ARG A 297 2.72 -19.82 -18.92
CA ARG A 297 3.66 -20.81 -19.49
C ARG A 297 3.42 -22.22 -18.95
N LYS A 298 3.09 -22.38 -17.67
CA LYS A 298 2.74 -23.67 -17.04
C LYS A 298 1.42 -24.20 -17.62
N ARG A 299 0.40 -23.35 -17.80
CA ARG A 299 -0.85 -23.71 -18.48
C ARG A 299 -0.58 -24.22 -19.90
N LEU A 300 0.20 -23.49 -20.69
CA LEU A 300 0.53 -23.91 -22.06
C LEU A 300 1.31 -25.24 -22.07
N LYS A 301 2.33 -25.39 -21.21
CA LYS A 301 3.09 -26.64 -21.10
C LYS A 301 2.22 -27.83 -20.70
N LEU A 302 1.28 -27.62 -19.78
CA LEU A 302 0.35 -28.68 -19.37
C LEU A 302 -0.58 -29.07 -20.52
N VAL A 303 -1.17 -28.09 -21.22
CA VAL A 303 -2.04 -28.35 -22.37
C VAL A 303 -1.28 -29.13 -23.44
N LEU A 304 -0.07 -28.69 -23.80
CA LEU A 304 0.78 -29.41 -24.76
C LEU A 304 1.13 -30.83 -24.29
N ALA A 305 1.47 -31.01 -23.02
CA ALA A 305 1.76 -32.33 -22.45
C ALA A 305 0.54 -33.26 -22.50
N LEU A 306 -0.64 -32.75 -22.15
CA LEU A 306 -1.89 -33.50 -22.16
C LEU A 306 -2.37 -33.82 -23.58
N THR A 307 -2.23 -32.89 -24.54
CA THR A 307 -2.51 -33.15 -25.95
C THR A 307 -1.53 -34.17 -26.53
N GLY A 308 -0.25 -34.09 -26.19
CA GLY A 308 0.75 -35.10 -26.56
C GLY A 308 0.41 -36.48 -25.99
N LEU A 309 0.02 -36.54 -24.71
CA LEU A 309 -0.43 -37.77 -24.06
C LEU A 309 -1.67 -38.37 -24.75
N PHE A 310 -2.65 -37.53 -25.11
CA PHE A 310 -3.82 -37.97 -25.88
C PHE A 310 -3.42 -38.61 -27.22
N GLY A 311 -2.51 -37.96 -27.95
CA GLY A 311 -2.00 -38.46 -29.22
C GLY A 311 -1.31 -39.82 -29.08
N ILE A 312 -0.42 -39.96 -28.10
CA ILE A 312 0.30 -41.21 -27.82
C ILE A 312 -0.68 -42.34 -27.45
N LEU A 313 -1.62 -42.08 -26.54
CA LEU A 313 -2.62 -43.07 -26.13
C LEU A 313 -3.55 -43.48 -27.28
N SER A 314 -3.96 -42.52 -28.12
CA SER A 314 -4.79 -42.79 -29.28
C SER A 314 -4.05 -43.65 -30.32
N LEU A 315 -2.77 -43.36 -30.58
CA LEU A 315 -1.92 -44.16 -31.44
C LEU A 315 -1.72 -45.58 -30.91
N LEU A 316 -1.43 -45.73 -29.61
CA LEU A 316 -1.33 -47.05 -28.98
C LEU A 316 -2.64 -47.84 -29.10
N SER A 317 -3.78 -47.19 -28.85
CA SER A 317 -5.11 -47.78 -29.01
C SER A 317 -5.37 -48.22 -30.45
N TRP A 318 -4.92 -47.46 -31.45
CA TRP A 318 -5.03 -47.83 -32.87
C TRP A 318 -4.32 -49.15 -33.16
N PHE A 319 -3.06 -49.30 -32.72
CA PHE A 319 -2.31 -50.54 -32.92
C PHE A 319 -2.96 -51.75 -32.25
N VAL A 320 -3.56 -51.57 -31.07
CA VAL A 320 -4.24 -52.65 -30.36
C VAL A 320 -5.56 -53.04 -31.04
N MET A 321 -6.40 -52.07 -31.38
CA MET A 321 -7.76 -52.34 -31.87
C MET A 321 -7.82 -52.68 -33.37
N ILE A 322 -6.97 -52.07 -34.20
CA ILE A 322 -7.04 -52.16 -35.65
C ILE A 322 -5.95 -53.09 -36.20
N GLU A 323 -4.69 -52.89 -35.81
CA GLU A 323 -3.56 -53.76 -36.21
C GLU A 323 -3.51 -55.08 -35.44
N LYS A 324 -4.44 -55.27 -34.48
CA LYS A 324 -4.55 -56.48 -33.64
C LYS A 324 -3.27 -56.82 -32.88
N TRP A 325 -2.51 -55.80 -32.49
CA TRP A 325 -1.30 -56.00 -31.70
C TRP A 325 -1.66 -56.66 -30.36
N ARG A 326 -1.15 -57.87 -30.14
CA ARG A 326 -1.38 -58.64 -28.92
C ARG A 326 -0.46 -58.13 -27.82
N VAL A 327 -0.91 -57.12 -27.09
CA VAL A 327 -0.19 -56.64 -25.91
C VAL A 327 -0.34 -57.66 -24.79
N PHE A 328 0.78 -58.28 -24.38
CA PHE A 328 0.85 -59.20 -23.25
C PHE A 328 0.81 -58.43 -21.92
N LEU A 329 -0.34 -57.83 -21.62
CA LEU A 329 -0.64 -57.24 -20.32
C LEU A 329 -1.20 -58.30 -19.38
N SER A 330 -0.62 -58.43 -18.19
CA SER A 330 -1.15 -59.33 -17.16
C SER A 330 -2.58 -58.93 -16.76
N ILE A 331 -3.40 -59.93 -16.41
CA ILE A 331 -4.79 -59.70 -15.99
C ILE A 331 -4.85 -58.76 -14.77
N ARG A 332 -3.85 -58.87 -13.87
CA ARG A 332 -3.73 -57.98 -12.69
C ARG A 332 -3.62 -56.51 -13.09
N LEU A 333 -2.76 -56.19 -14.06
CA LEU A 333 -2.57 -54.81 -14.51
C LEU A 333 -3.84 -54.25 -15.17
N LYS A 334 -4.55 -55.07 -15.94
CA LYS A 334 -5.84 -54.70 -16.56
C LYS A 334 -6.89 -54.36 -15.51
N LEU A 335 -6.99 -55.18 -14.45
CA LEU A 335 -7.92 -54.93 -13.33
C LEU A 335 -7.56 -53.66 -12.55
N ILE A 336 -6.27 -53.41 -12.31
CA ILE A 336 -5.81 -52.18 -11.64
C ILE A 336 -6.19 -50.94 -12.47
N PHE A 337 -5.93 -50.94 -13.78
CA PHE A 337 -6.29 -49.82 -14.64
C PHE A 337 -7.80 -49.60 -14.73
N LEU A 338 -8.56 -50.70 -14.84
CA LEU A 338 -10.02 -50.63 -14.83
C LEU A 338 -10.52 -50.02 -13.52
N PHE A 339 -10.01 -50.48 -12.37
CA PHE A 339 -10.38 -49.95 -11.06
C PHE A 339 -10.02 -48.47 -10.90
N LEU A 340 -8.80 -48.08 -11.31
CA LEU A 340 -8.36 -46.68 -11.27
C LEU A 340 -9.25 -45.78 -12.15
N TYR A 341 -9.67 -46.30 -13.31
CA TYR A 341 -10.55 -45.58 -14.22
C TYR A 341 -11.98 -45.48 -13.69
N THR A 342 -12.57 -46.57 -13.21
CA THR A 342 -13.97 -46.62 -12.76
C THR A 342 -14.18 -45.98 -11.41
N VAL A 343 -13.22 -46.07 -10.49
CA VAL A 343 -13.33 -45.52 -9.12
C VAL A 343 -12.53 -44.24 -8.96
N GLY A 344 -11.27 -44.24 -9.41
CA GLY A 344 -10.36 -43.12 -9.17
C GLY A 344 -10.78 -41.83 -9.87
N LEU A 345 -11.28 -41.91 -11.11
CA LEU A 345 -11.72 -40.73 -11.84
C LEU A 345 -12.98 -40.08 -11.22
N PRO A 346 -14.09 -40.81 -10.98
CA PRO A 346 -15.26 -40.21 -10.31
C PRO A 346 -14.94 -39.64 -8.93
N LEU A 347 -14.11 -40.33 -8.15
CA LEU A 347 -13.75 -39.92 -6.79
C LEU A 347 -12.88 -38.65 -6.80
N SER A 348 -12.01 -38.50 -7.81
CA SER A 348 -11.25 -37.25 -8.03
C SER A 348 -12.19 -36.09 -8.38
N VAL A 349 -13.15 -36.30 -9.29
CA VAL A 349 -14.14 -35.28 -9.66
C VAL A 349 -15.02 -34.88 -8.47
N MET A 350 -15.48 -35.86 -7.67
CA MET A 350 -16.25 -35.57 -6.45
C MET A 350 -15.44 -34.80 -5.42
N SER A 351 -14.18 -35.19 -5.17
CA SER A 351 -13.30 -34.50 -4.22
C SER A 351 -13.07 -33.05 -4.62
N MET A 352 -12.98 -32.78 -5.92
CA MET A 352 -12.84 -31.44 -6.46
C MET A 352 -14.10 -30.59 -6.32
N ASN A 353 -15.25 -31.12 -6.72
CA ASN A 353 -16.52 -30.42 -6.53
C ASN A 353 -16.80 -30.13 -5.06
N ALA A 354 -16.44 -31.07 -4.16
CA ALA A 354 -16.57 -30.88 -2.72
C ALA A 354 -15.67 -29.73 -2.20
N ARG A 355 -14.45 -29.58 -2.74
CA ARG A 355 -13.58 -28.44 -2.39
C ARG A 355 -14.18 -27.10 -2.82
N ASN A 356 -14.67 -27.02 -4.05
CA ASN A 356 -15.28 -25.78 -4.57
C ASN A 356 -16.50 -25.38 -3.71
N TYR A 357 -17.33 -26.36 -3.33
CA TYR A 357 -18.50 -26.11 -2.47
C TYR A 357 -18.12 -25.64 -1.06
N LEU A 358 -16.99 -26.12 -0.52
CA LEU A 358 -16.50 -25.68 0.79
C LEU A 358 -15.89 -24.28 0.77
N THR A 359 -15.39 -23.80 -0.37
CA THR A 359 -14.83 -22.44 -0.49
C THR A 359 -15.88 -21.37 -0.79
N GLU A 360 -17.07 -21.75 -1.24
CA GLU A 360 -18.19 -20.82 -1.50
C GLU A 360 -19.04 -20.53 -0.25
N ARG A 361 -18.86 -21.28 0.85
CA ARG A 361 -19.44 -21.00 2.17
C ARG A 361 -18.48 -20.19 3.03
#